data_AF-A0A1H7WTL7-F1
#
_entry.id   AF-A0A1H7WTL7-F1
#
_cell.length_a   1.000
_cell.length_b   1.000
_cell.length_c   1.000
_cell.angle_alpha   90.00
_cell.angle_beta   90.00
_cell.angle_gamma   90.00
#
_symmetry.space_group_name_H-M   'P 1'
#
loop_
_entity.id
_entity.type
_entity.pdbx_description
1 polymer ?
#
loop_
_entity_poly.entity_id
_entity_poly.type
_entity_poly.pdbx_seq_one_letter_code
_entity_poly.pdbx_strand_id
1 'polypeptide(L)'
;MEANHLLELVKRFNENREYITNEETAKMALVVPFIRLLGYDPNTPKEVRLEYAAEFTQGDGKRLPDRMDFAIFDQSGAKPLMVIETKPLGTDLMAKSQQLARYIAQMAELHFGIITDGCHYLFFGDLENPNQMDSEPFFSFSLEDTKTDWSKVAKFLSKFSRESFNAETLVTDAENSRYRQAMIDRLAAALKSPAENEGFMRWLTEEVYKGKRTGAVMTRLGEVAKEAIEPALLRVMGDDFLDKLKERIQRLRETGDSPAESTQNVLKPDSAKPFDEVKGSSGEEKQRMAVETTQEELDFFALIRDICAKGGTNPEEILYRDTTAYFNISYRKPTKWFLRFFSNAKRKSVVTWVPAAEAKQLVSGFVIEDAPAALGLSRVYLENIAQIWALKALVLRSLELSKVSKEDAPGEVAALPASPLKEVAPV
;
A
#
# COMPACT_ATOMS: atom_id res chain seq x y z
N MET A 1 -9.65 -6.88 -0.66
CA MET A 1 -9.61 -6.70 0.81
C MET A 1 -8.94 -5.36 1.10
N GLU A 2 -9.58 -4.51 1.89
CA GLU A 2 -9.05 -3.20 2.26
C GLU A 2 -8.41 -3.21 3.65
N ALA A 3 -7.41 -2.35 3.87
CA ALA A 3 -6.75 -2.21 5.16
C ALA A 3 -7.72 -1.83 6.30
N ASN A 4 -8.76 -1.04 5.99
CA ASN A 4 -9.77 -0.64 6.96
C ASN A 4 -10.51 -1.82 7.59
N HIS A 5 -10.80 -2.87 6.81
CA HIS A 5 -11.45 -4.06 7.35
C HIS A 5 -10.58 -4.82 8.36
N LEU A 6 -9.25 -4.79 8.19
CA LEU A 6 -8.33 -5.36 9.17
C LEU A 6 -8.23 -4.49 10.42
N LEU A 7 -8.30 -3.17 10.29
CA LEU A 7 -8.35 -2.26 11.43
C LEU A 7 -9.61 -2.46 12.28
N GLU A 8 -10.75 -2.84 11.67
CA GLU A 8 -11.94 -3.24 12.42
C GLU A 8 -11.72 -4.53 13.23
N LEU A 9 -10.97 -5.49 12.68
CA LEU A 9 -10.58 -6.70 13.41
C LEU A 9 -9.64 -6.37 14.58
N VAL A 10 -8.69 -5.46 14.38
CA VAL A 10 -7.80 -4.93 15.45
C VAL A 10 -8.63 -4.26 16.56
N LYS A 11 -9.59 -3.41 16.18
CA LYS A 11 -10.49 -2.76 17.14
C LYS A 11 -11.26 -3.80 17.95
N ARG A 12 -11.84 -4.79 17.27
CA ARG A 12 -12.57 -5.89 17.91
C ARG A 12 -11.67 -6.67 18.87
N PHE A 13 -10.43 -6.98 18.49
CA PHE A 13 -9.47 -7.62 19.39
C PHE A 13 -9.23 -6.78 20.65
N ASN A 14 -8.92 -5.49 20.50
CA ASN A 14 -8.62 -4.62 21.64
C ASN A 14 -9.80 -4.47 22.61
N GLU A 15 -11.04 -4.40 22.09
CA GLU A 15 -12.25 -4.29 22.92
C GLU A 15 -12.59 -5.58 23.67
N ASN A 16 -12.18 -6.75 23.15
CA ASN A 16 -12.66 -8.04 23.65
C ASN A 16 -11.57 -8.92 24.27
N ARG A 17 -10.27 -8.62 24.11
CA ARG A 17 -9.15 -9.50 24.48
C ARG A 17 -9.21 -10.05 25.92
N GLU A 18 -9.70 -9.24 26.87
CA GLU A 18 -9.82 -9.65 28.28
C GLU A 18 -10.92 -10.70 28.52
N TYR A 19 -11.87 -10.83 27.60
CA TYR A 19 -12.98 -11.79 27.65
C TYR A 19 -12.73 -13.04 26.80
N ILE A 20 -11.64 -13.09 26.04
CA ILE A 20 -11.26 -14.25 25.22
C ILE A 20 -10.49 -15.23 26.08
N THR A 21 -11.23 -16.05 26.84
CA THR A 21 -10.65 -16.94 27.86
C THR A 21 -10.37 -18.36 27.37
N ASN A 22 -10.85 -18.73 26.18
CA ASN A 22 -10.68 -20.07 25.61
C ASN A 22 -10.65 -20.04 24.08
N GLU A 23 -10.27 -21.16 23.49
CA GLU A 23 -10.12 -21.35 22.05
C GLU A 23 -11.42 -21.10 21.28
N GLU A 24 -12.56 -21.61 21.76
CA GLU A 24 -13.86 -21.42 21.10
C GLU A 24 -14.27 -19.95 21.02
N THR A 25 -14.00 -19.19 22.08
CA THR A 25 -14.24 -17.75 22.11
C THR A 25 -13.32 -17.03 21.12
N ALA A 26 -12.04 -17.42 21.02
CA ALA A 26 -11.12 -16.87 20.03
C ALA A 26 -11.57 -17.17 18.59
N LYS A 27 -12.03 -18.40 18.32
CA LYS A 27 -12.61 -18.82 17.04
C LYS A 27 -13.74 -17.89 16.63
N MET A 28 -14.75 -17.75 17.48
CA MET A 28 -15.95 -16.97 17.17
C MET A 28 -15.70 -15.46 17.13
N ALA A 29 -14.90 -14.95 18.07
CA ALA A 29 -14.68 -13.52 18.20
C ALA A 29 -13.70 -12.96 17.15
N LEU A 30 -12.73 -13.74 16.69
CA LEU A 30 -11.62 -13.23 15.86
C LEU A 30 -11.41 -14.02 14.57
N VAL A 31 -11.37 -15.35 14.64
CA VAL A 31 -11.05 -16.18 13.46
C VAL A 31 -12.21 -16.21 12.46
N VAL A 32 -13.45 -16.35 12.92
CA VAL A 32 -14.66 -16.31 12.06
C VAL A 32 -14.80 -14.96 11.35
N PRO A 33 -14.66 -13.79 12.02
CA PRO A 33 -14.55 -12.51 11.34
C PRO A 33 -13.41 -12.46 10.32
N PHE A 34 -12.23 -12.97 10.65
CA PHE A 34 -11.10 -13.01 9.72
C PHE A 34 -11.41 -13.84 8.45
N ILE A 35 -12.06 -15.00 8.59
CA ILE A 35 -12.51 -15.82 7.44
C ILE A 35 -13.47 -15.02 6.55
N ARG A 36 -14.40 -14.26 7.16
CA ARG A 36 -15.30 -13.37 6.41
C ARG A 36 -14.56 -12.24 5.71
N LEU A 37 -13.49 -11.70 6.30
CA LEU A 37 -12.65 -10.69 5.64
C LEU A 37 -11.98 -11.22 4.38
N LEU A 38 -11.59 -12.50 4.37
CA LEU A 38 -11.09 -13.19 3.18
C LEU A 38 -12.20 -13.44 2.12
N GLY A 39 -13.46 -13.14 2.44
CA GLY A 39 -14.60 -13.28 1.55
C GLY A 39 -15.24 -14.67 1.55
N TYR A 40 -14.82 -15.56 2.45
CA TYR A 40 -15.46 -16.86 2.65
C TYR A 40 -16.57 -16.75 3.68
N ASP A 41 -17.67 -17.47 3.49
CA ASP A 41 -18.79 -17.48 4.44
C ASP A 41 -18.74 -18.72 5.34
N PRO A 42 -18.49 -18.58 6.66
CA PRO A 42 -18.52 -19.68 7.62
C PRO A 42 -19.86 -20.42 7.70
N ASN A 43 -20.94 -19.81 7.23
CA ASN A 43 -22.27 -20.42 7.20
C ASN A 43 -22.55 -21.20 5.89
N THR A 44 -21.57 -21.32 5.01
CA THR A 44 -21.67 -22.06 3.75
C THR A 44 -20.81 -23.33 3.83
N PRO A 45 -21.35 -24.49 4.29
CA PRO A 45 -20.58 -25.73 4.49
C PRO A 45 -19.92 -26.29 3.22
N LYS A 46 -20.38 -25.85 2.06
CA LYS A 46 -19.78 -26.19 0.77
C LYS A 46 -18.36 -25.61 0.67
N GLU A 47 -18.16 -24.39 1.16
CA GLU A 47 -16.91 -23.63 1.08
C GLU A 47 -16.15 -23.64 2.42
N VAL A 48 -16.82 -23.50 3.56
CA VAL A 48 -16.17 -23.48 4.88
C VAL A 48 -16.71 -24.64 5.72
N ARG A 49 -15.88 -25.65 5.96
CA ARG A 49 -16.22 -26.81 6.78
C ARG A 49 -15.62 -26.65 8.17
N LEU A 50 -16.49 -26.59 9.16
CA LEU A 50 -16.11 -26.59 10.58
C LEU A 50 -15.79 -28.02 11.03
N GLU A 51 -14.81 -28.17 11.93
CA GLU A 51 -14.49 -29.47 12.54
C GLU A 51 -14.24 -30.57 11.50
N TYR A 52 -13.61 -30.20 10.38
CA TYR A 52 -13.48 -31.06 9.22
C TYR A 52 -12.50 -32.20 9.52
N ALA A 53 -13.03 -33.42 9.54
CA ALA A 53 -12.25 -34.64 9.52
C ALA A 53 -12.15 -35.12 8.08
N ALA A 54 -10.95 -35.09 7.51
CA ALA A 54 -10.72 -35.81 6.28
C ALA A 54 -10.64 -37.32 6.59
N GLU A 55 -11.29 -38.14 5.75
CA GLU A 55 -11.33 -39.60 5.95
C GLU A 55 -9.96 -40.20 5.62
N PHE A 56 -9.10 -40.35 6.62
CA PHE A 56 -7.80 -40.99 6.47
C PHE A 56 -7.70 -42.28 7.28
N THR A 57 -7.19 -43.32 6.64
CA THR A 57 -6.83 -44.59 7.28
C THR A 57 -5.31 -44.65 7.31
N GLN A 58 -4.71 -44.59 8.50
CA GLN A 58 -3.27 -44.86 8.62
C GLN A 58 -3.00 -46.35 8.38
N GLY A 59 -1.75 -46.70 8.04
CA GLY A 59 -1.33 -48.06 7.68
C GLY A 59 -1.58 -49.14 8.75
N ASP A 60 -2.00 -48.77 9.96
CA ASP A 60 -2.41 -49.66 11.06
C ASP A 60 -3.94 -49.78 11.23
N GLY A 61 -4.73 -49.11 10.38
CA GLY A 61 -6.19 -49.12 10.42
C GLY A 61 -6.82 -48.23 11.50
N LYS A 62 -6.03 -47.52 12.33
CA LYS A 62 -6.56 -46.62 13.35
C LYS A 62 -6.86 -45.24 12.77
N ARG A 63 -8.11 -44.79 12.96
CA ARG A 63 -8.54 -43.41 12.69
C ARG A 63 -8.19 -42.56 13.91
N LEU A 64 -7.19 -41.70 13.81
CA LEU A 64 -7.02 -40.62 14.78
C LEU A 64 -8.12 -39.58 14.53
N PRO A 65 -8.87 -39.13 15.55
CA PRO A 65 -9.92 -38.13 15.40
C PRO A 65 -9.31 -36.72 15.30
N ASP A 66 -8.39 -36.51 14.37
CA ASP A 66 -7.81 -35.19 14.14
C ASP A 66 -8.76 -34.40 13.24
N ARG A 67 -9.27 -33.28 13.75
CA ARG A 67 -10.25 -32.43 13.08
C ARG A 67 -9.63 -31.06 12.90
N MET A 68 -9.74 -30.54 11.70
CA MET A 68 -9.35 -29.17 11.39
C MET A 68 -10.46 -28.25 11.86
N ASP A 69 -10.13 -27.18 12.58
CA ASP A 69 -11.15 -26.23 13.05
C ASP A 69 -11.93 -25.62 11.88
N PHE A 70 -11.22 -25.16 10.85
CA PHE A 70 -11.79 -24.69 9.61
C PHE A 70 -11.02 -25.25 8.42
N ALA A 71 -11.72 -25.89 7.48
CA ALA A 71 -11.21 -26.23 6.17
C ALA A 71 -11.94 -25.40 5.12
N ILE A 72 -11.18 -24.64 4.33
CA ILE A 72 -11.69 -23.78 3.27
C ILE A 72 -11.55 -24.51 1.93
N PHE A 73 -12.64 -24.59 1.19
CA PHE A 73 -12.75 -25.23 -0.11
C PHE A 73 -13.08 -24.19 -1.18
N ASP A 74 -12.80 -24.56 -2.42
CA ASP A 74 -13.20 -23.79 -3.59
C ASP A 74 -14.73 -23.70 -3.72
N GLN A 75 -15.21 -22.84 -4.63
CA GLN A 75 -16.64 -22.65 -4.85
C GLN A 75 -17.37 -23.92 -5.30
N SER A 76 -16.63 -24.90 -5.85
CA SER A 76 -17.17 -26.22 -6.20
C SER A 76 -17.35 -27.13 -4.97
N GLY A 77 -16.63 -26.86 -3.88
CA GLY A 77 -16.59 -27.66 -2.66
C GLY A 77 -15.75 -28.93 -2.79
N ALA A 78 -15.01 -29.09 -3.89
CA ALA A 78 -14.23 -30.28 -4.18
C ALA A 78 -12.78 -30.12 -3.74
N LYS A 79 -12.18 -28.95 -3.96
CA LYS A 79 -10.74 -28.73 -3.75
C LYS A 79 -10.47 -27.96 -2.46
N PRO A 80 -9.66 -28.49 -1.54
CA PRO A 80 -9.23 -27.74 -0.37
C PRO A 80 -8.27 -26.62 -0.80
N LEU A 81 -8.49 -25.41 -0.31
CA LEU A 81 -7.66 -24.24 -0.58
C LEU A 81 -6.67 -23.99 0.55
N MET A 82 -7.18 -23.98 1.78
CA MET A 82 -6.38 -23.79 3.00
C MET A 82 -7.11 -24.36 4.21
N VAL A 83 -6.36 -24.59 5.28
CA VAL A 83 -6.91 -24.96 6.60
C VAL A 83 -6.49 -23.92 7.63
N ILE A 84 -7.34 -23.69 8.63
CA ILE A 84 -7.07 -22.77 9.73
C ILE A 84 -7.24 -23.53 11.04
N GLU A 85 -6.17 -23.58 11.81
CA GLU A 85 -6.10 -24.18 13.14
C GLU A 85 -6.05 -23.07 14.19
N THR A 86 -6.91 -23.15 15.19
CA THR A 86 -7.01 -22.17 16.26
C THR A 86 -6.41 -22.72 17.55
N LYS A 87 -5.86 -21.82 18.36
CA LYS A 87 -5.36 -22.10 19.71
C LYS A 87 -5.86 -21.04 20.69
N PRO A 88 -5.83 -21.29 22.01
CA PRO A 88 -6.12 -20.26 23.00
C PRO A 88 -5.19 -19.04 22.84
N LEU A 89 -5.72 -17.85 23.07
CA LEU A 89 -4.98 -16.59 23.05
C LEU A 89 -3.71 -16.67 23.92
N GLY A 90 -2.56 -16.27 23.37
CA GLY A 90 -1.25 -16.31 24.05
C GLY A 90 -0.52 -17.66 23.96
N THR A 91 -1.02 -18.61 23.16
CA THR A 91 -0.32 -19.87 22.90
C THR A 91 0.94 -19.64 22.05
N ASP A 92 2.02 -20.36 22.34
CA ASP A 92 3.15 -20.47 21.41
C ASP A 92 2.74 -21.28 20.17
N LEU A 93 2.38 -20.56 19.12
CA LEU A 93 1.84 -21.13 17.88
C LEU A 93 2.88 -21.95 17.11
N MET A 94 4.16 -21.55 17.14
CA MET A 94 5.23 -22.31 16.47
C MET A 94 5.36 -23.71 17.09
N ALA A 95 5.34 -23.80 18.42
CA ALA A 95 5.40 -25.08 19.13
C ALA A 95 4.16 -25.98 18.93
N LYS A 96 3.06 -25.44 18.40
CA LYS A 96 1.78 -26.15 18.20
C LYS A 96 1.43 -26.39 16.73
N SER A 97 2.34 -26.10 15.80
CA SER A 97 2.13 -26.27 14.35
C SER A 97 2.09 -27.73 13.86
N GLN A 98 2.37 -28.73 14.73
CA GLN A 98 2.45 -30.14 14.34
C GLN A 98 1.13 -30.69 13.76
N GLN A 99 -0.03 -30.20 14.22
CA GLN A 99 -1.34 -30.57 13.65
C GLN A 99 -1.43 -30.13 12.19
N LEU A 100 -1.07 -28.87 11.92
CA LEU A 100 -1.08 -28.29 10.59
C LEU A 100 -0.19 -29.05 9.61
N ALA A 101 1.00 -29.45 10.05
CA ALA A 101 1.93 -30.27 9.26
C ALA A 101 1.33 -31.60 8.82
N ARG A 102 0.56 -32.26 9.71
CA ARG A 102 -0.12 -33.53 9.39
C ARG A 102 -1.21 -33.33 8.34
N TYR A 103 -1.95 -32.22 8.39
CA TYR A 103 -3.00 -31.92 7.42
C TYR A 103 -2.43 -31.73 6.02
N ILE A 104 -1.39 -30.90 5.87
CA ILE A 104 -0.69 -30.66 4.60
C ILE A 104 -0.10 -31.97 4.04
N ALA A 105 0.48 -32.82 4.90
CA ALA A 105 1.04 -34.09 4.47
C ALA A 105 0.01 -35.14 4.02
N GLN A 106 -1.23 -35.06 4.51
CA GLN A 106 -2.28 -36.05 4.21
C GLN A 106 -3.22 -35.61 3.09
N MET A 107 -3.32 -34.30 2.82
CA MET A 107 -4.19 -33.74 1.79
C MET A 107 -3.37 -33.28 0.58
N ALA A 108 -3.34 -34.11 -0.47
CA ALA A 108 -2.47 -33.89 -1.64
C ALA A 108 -2.63 -32.50 -2.30
N GLU A 109 -3.85 -31.96 -2.34
CA GLU A 109 -4.16 -30.65 -2.95
C GLU A 109 -4.11 -29.48 -1.94
N LEU A 110 -3.76 -29.73 -0.67
CA LEU A 110 -3.69 -28.71 0.37
C LEU A 110 -2.26 -28.18 0.52
N HIS A 111 -2.03 -26.99 -0.03
CA HIS A 111 -0.72 -26.34 0.00
C HIS A 111 -0.53 -25.35 1.15
N PHE A 112 -1.61 -24.87 1.77
CA PHE A 112 -1.55 -23.78 2.74
C PHE A 112 -2.26 -24.11 4.05
N GLY A 113 -1.63 -23.73 5.14
CA GLY A 113 -2.17 -23.84 6.49
C GLY A 113 -1.95 -22.56 7.28
N ILE A 114 -2.91 -22.19 8.11
CA ILE A 114 -2.82 -21.05 9.01
C ILE A 114 -2.97 -21.59 10.43
N ILE A 115 -2.08 -21.20 11.34
CA ILE A 115 -2.26 -21.41 12.77
C ILE A 115 -2.36 -20.06 13.48
N THR A 116 -3.36 -19.92 14.35
CA THR A 116 -3.69 -18.63 14.98
C THR A 116 -4.22 -18.78 16.40
N ASP A 117 -3.98 -17.79 17.24
CA ASP A 117 -4.64 -17.62 18.54
C ASP A 117 -5.72 -16.52 18.52
N GLY A 118 -6.05 -16.03 17.33
CA GLY A 118 -6.93 -14.88 17.08
C GLY A 118 -6.22 -13.53 17.09
N CYS A 119 -5.04 -13.40 17.71
CA CYS A 119 -4.22 -12.19 17.70
C CYS A 119 -3.05 -12.32 16.72
N HIS A 120 -2.36 -13.45 16.76
CA HIS A 120 -1.22 -13.81 15.93
C HIS A 120 -1.67 -14.77 14.84
N TYR A 121 -1.21 -14.54 13.62
CA TYR A 121 -1.52 -15.38 12.46
C TYR A 121 -0.23 -15.81 11.79
N LEU A 122 0.02 -17.12 11.71
CA LEU A 122 1.20 -17.70 11.07
C LEU A 122 0.75 -18.52 9.87
N PHE A 123 1.26 -18.18 8.69
CA PHE A 123 0.94 -18.83 7.43
C PHE A 123 2.08 -19.76 7.04
N PHE A 124 1.74 -21.02 6.89
CA PHE A 124 2.62 -22.09 6.45
C PHE A 124 2.17 -22.63 5.11
N GLY A 125 3.11 -23.20 4.37
CA GLY A 125 2.84 -23.94 3.15
C GLY A 125 3.90 -24.99 2.88
N ASP A 126 3.74 -25.72 1.79
CA ASP A 126 4.66 -26.76 1.32
C ASP A 126 5.55 -26.23 0.17
N LEU A 127 6.18 -25.08 0.37
CA LEU A 127 6.86 -24.35 -0.70
C LEU A 127 8.14 -25.06 -1.15
N GLU A 128 8.87 -25.68 -0.23
CA GLU A 128 10.13 -26.36 -0.59
C GLU A 128 9.91 -27.76 -1.15
N ASN A 129 9.03 -28.53 -0.51
CA ASN A 129 8.80 -29.94 -0.81
C ASN A 129 7.29 -30.19 -0.82
N PRO A 130 6.71 -30.66 -1.94
CA PRO A 130 5.28 -30.92 -2.04
C PRO A 130 4.79 -31.83 -0.91
N ASN A 131 3.66 -31.46 -0.30
CA ASN A 131 3.04 -32.17 0.82
C ASN A 131 3.94 -32.28 2.07
N GLN A 132 4.94 -31.40 2.21
CA GLN A 132 5.73 -31.27 3.42
C GLN A 132 5.74 -29.80 3.83
N MET A 133 5.08 -29.51 4.94
CA MET A 133 5.02 -28.16 5.49
C MET A 133 6.43 -27.63 5.81
N ASP A 134 6.71 -26.41 5.39
CA ASP A 134 7.93 -25.70 5.71
C ASP A 134 8.09 -25.51 7.23
N SER A 135 9.34 -25.48 7.70
CA SER A 135 9.65 -25.33 9.14
C SER A 135 9.34 -23.94 9.70
N GLU A 136 9.35 -22.91 8.85
CA GLU A 136 9.12 -21.51 9.20
C GLU A 136 7.93 -20.97 8.41
N PRO A 137 7.10 -20.09 9.01
CA PRO A 137 6.00 -19.46 8.29
C PRO A 137 6.54 -18.51 7.21
N PHE A 138 5.93 -18.52 6.02
CA PHE A 138 6.30 -17.60 4.94
C PHE A 138 5.69 -16.20 5.10
N PHE A 139 4.66 -16.08 5.93
CA PHE A 139 4.01 -14.82 6.26
C PHE A 139 3.41 -14.87 7.66
N SER A 140 3.48 -13.76 8.38
CA SER A 140 2.85 -13.61 9.68
C SER A 140 2.47 -12.16 9.94
N PHE A 141 1.47 -11.97 10.79
CA PHE A 141 1.11 -10.66 11.32
C PHE A 141 0.48 -10.81 12.71
N SER A 142 0.44 -9.71 13.46
CA SER A 142 -0.16 -9.65 14.80
C SER A 142 -1.11 -8.45 14.91
N LEU A 143 -2.28 -8.66 15.51
CA LEU A 143 -3.26 -7.59 15.76
C LEU A 143 -2.79 -6.60 16.84
N GLU A 144 -1.82 -6.98 17.69
CA GLU A 144 -1.27 -6.10 18.72
C GLU A 144 -0.01 -5.32 18.27
N ASP A 145 0.56 -5.64 17.10
CA ASP A 145 1.70 -4.88 16.60
C ASP A 145 1.29 -3.52 16.03
N THR A 146 1.46 -2.50 16.86
CA THR A 146 1.20 -1.08 16.51
C THR A 146 2.02 -0.55 15.34
N LYS A 147 3.10 -1.23 14.91
CA LYS A 147 3.95 -0.84 13.79
C LYS A 147 3.59 -1.55 12.49
N THR A 148 2.59 -2.43 12.52
CA THR A 148 2.15 -3.17 11.33
C THR A 148 1.66 -2.22 10.25
N ASP A 149 2.21 -2.39 9.04
CA ASP A 149 1.71 -1.76 7.82
C ASP A 149 0.51 -2.55 7.29
N TRP A 150 -0.69 -2.13 7.71
CA TRP A 150 -1.94 -2.79 7.33
C TRP A 150 -2.23 -2.76 5.83
N SER A 151 -1.66 -1.82 5.06
CA SER A 151 -1.77 -1.81 3.60
C SER A 151 -1.00 -2.98 2.99
N LYS A 152 0.24 -3.21 3.47
CA LYS A 152 1.05 -4.37 3.05
C LYS A 152 0.39 -5.69 3.45
N VAL A 153 -0.15 -5.78 4.67
CA VAL A 153 -0.87 -6.99 5.13
C VAL A 153 -2.12 -7.24 4.28
N ALA A 154 -2.96 -6.22 4.06
CA ALA A 154 -4.16 -6.35 3.23
C ALA A 154 -3.84 -6.78 1.79
N LYS A 155 -2.78 -6.21 1.20
CA LYS A 155 -2.31 -6.60 -0.14
C LYS A 155 -1.83 -8.04 -0.22
N PHE A 156 -1.24 -8.55 0.86
CA PHE A 156 -0.85 -9.96 0.91
C PHE A 156 -2.09 -10.86 1.04
N LEU A 157 -2.95 -10.56 2.03
CA LEU A 157 -4.15 -11.33 2.31
C LEU A 157 -5.17 -11.32 1.17
N SER A 158 -5.18 -10.29 0.31
CA SER A 158 -6.05 -10.28 -0.87
C SER A 158 -5.80 -11.46 -1.79
N LYS A 159 -4.59 -12.00 -1.83
CA LYS A 159 -4.26 -13.21 -2.62
C LYS A 159 -4.88 -14.48 -2.03
N PHE A 160 -5.15 -14.50 -0.73
CA PHE A 160 -5.86 -15.57 -0.03
C PHE A 160 -7.39 -15.36 -0.05
N SER A 161 -7.89 -14.33 -0.73
CA SER A 161 -9.33 -14.07 -0.78
C SER A 161 -10.05 -15.03 -1.72
N ARG A 162 -11.33 -15.27 -1.44
CA ARG A 162 -12.22 -16.13 -2.23
C ARG A 162 -12.19 -15.84 -3.74
N GLU A 163 -12.01 -14.60 -4.14
CA GLU A 163 -12.04 -14.15 -5.54
C GLU A 163 -10.69 -14.28 -6.25
N SER A 164 -9.59 -14.25 -5.50
CA SER A 164 -8.22 -14.18 -6.06
C SER A 164 -7.37 -15.42 -5.78
N PHE A 165 -7.87 -16.38 -4.98
CA PHE A 165 -7.10 -17.54 -4.57
C PHE A 165 -6.65 -18.38 -5.76
N ASN A 166 -5.34 -18.55 -5.90
CA ASN A 166 -4.73 -19.46 -6.86
C ASN A 166 -3.46 -20.06 -6.25
N ALA A 167 -3.50 -21.36 -5.97
CA ALA A 167 -2.43 -22.04 -5.24
C ALA A 167 -1.06 -21.96 -5.94
N GLU A 168 -1.00 -22.20 -7.25
CA GLU A 168 0.25 -22.20 -8.02
C GLU A 168 0.95 -20.82 -7.95
N THR A 169 0.17 -19.75 -8.16
CA THR A 169 0.71 -18.38 -8.08
C THR A 169 1.08 -17.98 -6.66
N LEU A 170 0.30 -18.41 -5.66
CA LEU A 170 0.54 -18.13 -4.25
C LEU A 170 1.82 -18.80 -3.73
N VAL A 171 2.10 -20.05 -4.14
CA VAL A 171 3.34 -20.74 -3.78
C VAL A 171 4.54 -19.93 -4.29
N THR A 172 4.52 -19.58 -5.58
CA THR A 172 5.58 -18.78 -6.20
C THR A 172 5.75 -17.41 -5.52
N ASP A 173 4.64 -16.75 -5.17
CA ASP A 173 4.66 -15.47 -4.50
C ASP A 173 5.19 -15.55 -3.07
N ALA A 174 4.85 -16.62 -2.34
CA ALA A 174 5.32 -16.89 -1.00
C ALA A 174 6.82 -17.19 -0.98
N GLU A 175 7.31 -18.02 -1.92
CA GLU A 175 8.74 -18.27 -2.12
C GLU A 175 9.51 -16.98 -2.38
N ASN A 176 9.02 -16.15 -3.32
CA ASN A 176 9.64 -14.86 -3.64
C ASN A 176 9.61 -13.88 -2.47
N SER A 177 8.54 -13.88 -1.67
CA SER A 177 8.45 -13.07 -0.45
C SER A 177 9.50 -13.50 0.58
N ARG A 178 9.66 -14.81 0.78
CA ARG A 178 10.68 -15.39 1.65
C ARG A 178 12.09 -15.03 1.19
N TYR A 179 12.39 -15.20 -0.10
CA TYR A 179 13.69 -14.81 -0.66
C TYR A 179 13.95 -13.32 -0.50
N ARG A 180 12.96 -12.48 -0.75
CA ARG A 180 13.07 -11.02 -0.58
C ARG A 180 13.38 -10.65 0.85
N GLN A 181 12.69 -11.23 1.83
CA GLN A 181 12.93 -10.95 3.24
C GLN A 181 14.33 -11.43 3.68
N ALA A 182 14.71 -12.66 3.32
CA ALA A 182 16.04 -13.19 3.60
C ALA A 182 17.16 -12.34 2.96
N MET A 183 16.94 -11.82 1.75
CA MET A 183 17.87 -10.89 1.08
C MET A 183 17.95 -9.55 1.82
N ILE A 184 16.82 -8.98 2.25
CA ILE A 184 16.78 -7.74 3.04
C ILE A 184 17.55 -7.91 4.34
N ASP A 185 17.29 -8.98 5.09
CA ASP A 185 17.94 -9.23 6.38
C ASP A 185 19.44 -9.47 6.22
N ARG A 186 19.83 -10.24 5.20
CA ARG A 186 21.24 -10.50 4.89
C ARG A 186 21.97 -9.24 4.46
N LEU A 187 21.32 -8.38 3.66
CA LEU A 187 21.88 -7.09 3.25
C LEU A 187 22.00 -6.14 4.46
N ALA A 188 20.97 -6.05 5.30
CA ALA A 188 20.98 -5.22 6.50
C ALA A 188 22.08 -5.64 7.47
N ALA A 189 22.26 -6.94 7.69
CA ALA A 189 23.35 -7.49 8.50
C ALA A 189 24.72 -7.15 7.90
N ALA A 190 24.90 -7.35 6.58
CA ALA A 190 26.15 -7.02 5.88
C ALA A 190 26.48 -5.52 5.94
N LEU A 191 25.48 -4.64 5.85
CA LEU A 191 25.69 -3.19 5.94
C LEU A 191 25.99 -2.73 7.37
N LYS A 192 25.41 -3.39 8.38
CA LYS A 192 25.63 -3.08 9.81
C LYS A 192 27.00 -3.54 10.31
N SER A 193 27.42 -4.73 9.89
CA SER A 193 28.69 -5.36 10.27
C SER A 193 29.43 -5.93 9.04
N PRO A 194 30.01 -5.08 8.16
CA PRO A 194 30.64 -5.53 6.91
C PRO A 194 31.76 -6.55 7.14
N ALA A 195 32.60 -6.32 8.16
CA ALA A 195 33.75 -7.16 8.48
C ALA A 195 33.37 -8.63 8.78
N GLU A 196 32.15 -8.88 9.25
CA GLU A 196 31.65 -10.22 9.58
C GLU A 196 31.17 -10.98 8.33
N ASN A 197 31.03 -10.31 7.19
CA ASN A 197 30.59 -10.90 5.92
C ASN A 197 31.72 -10.90 4.89
N GLU A 198 32.48 -11.99 4.85
CA GLU A 198 33.64 -12.14 3.95
C GLU A 198 33.25 -11.97 2.47
N GLY A 199 32.11 -12.53 2.06
CA GLY A 199 31.63 -12.43 0.67
C GLY A 199 31.34 -10.99 0.25
N PHE A 200 30.69 -10.23 1.14
CA PHE A 200 30.41 -8.80 0.92
C PHE A 200 31.71 -7.99 0.86
N MET A 201 32.62 -8.22 1.80
CA MET A 201 33.92 -7.53 1.83
C MET A 201 34.80 -7.87 0.62
N ARG A 202 34.75 -9.11 0.14
CA ARG A 202 35.46 -9.52 -1.07
C ARG A 202 34.96 -8.77 -2.28
N TRP A 203 33.64 -8.69 -2.46
CA TRP A 203 33.00 -7.91 -3.54
C TRP A 203 33.34 -6.43 -3.44
N LEU A 204 33.18 -5.82 -2.26
CA LEU A 204 33.38 -4.39 -2.05
C LEU A 204 34.85 -3.96 -2.29
N THR A 205 35.80 -4.85 -2.03
CA THR A 205 37.24 -4.56 -2.14
C THR A 205 37.89 -5.15 -3.40
N GLU A 206 37.11 -5.78 -4.28
CA GLU A 206 37.63 -6.55 -5.42
C GLU A 206 38.53 -5.70 -6.32
N GLU A 207 38.01 -4.53 -6.72
CA GLU A 207 38.70 -3.59 -7.61
C GLU A 207 39.45 -2.47 -6.86
N VAL A 208 39.16 -2.30 -5.57
CA VAL A 208 39.71 -1.21 -4.73
C VAL A 208 41.05 -1.60 -4.12
N TYR A 209 41.21 -2.85 -3.67
CA TYR A 209 42.41 -3.32 -2.97
C TYR A 209 43.13 -4.42 -3.74
N LYS A 210 44.32 -4.09 -4.25
CA LYS A 210 45.17 -5.00 -5.07
C LYS A 210 46.17 -5.84 -4.25
N GLY A 211 46.19 -5.69 -2.93
CA GLY A 211 47.10 -6.41 -2.04
C GLY A 211 46.58 -7.79 -1.60
N LYS A 212 47.37 -8.49 -0.77
CA LYS A 212 46.94 -9.77 -0.19
C LYS A 212 45.83 -9.54 0.85
N ARG A 213 44.70 -10.23 0.68
CA ARG A 213 43.52 -10.16 1.57
C ARG A 213 43.73 -11.04 2.81
N THR A 214 44.59 -10.62 3.73
CA THR A 214 44.76 -11.30 5.02
C THR A 214 43.65 -10.89 6.00
N GLY A 215 43.36 -11.70 7.02
CA GLY A 215 42.32 -11.40 8.02
C GLY A 215 42.47 -10.01 8.63
N ALA A 216 43.68 -9.63 9.05
CA ALA A 216 43.96 -8.29 9.60
C ALA A 216 43.69 -7.15 8.61
N VAL A 217 43.99 -7.36 7.32
CA VAL A 217 43.69 -6.37 6.27
C VAL A 217 42.18 -6.26 6.05
N MET A 218 41.46 -7.38 6.03
CA MET A 218 40.01 -7.41 5.84
C MET A 218 39.26 -6.78 7.03
N THR A 219 39.72 -7.00 8.27
CA THR A 219 39.19 -6.31 9.45
C THR A 219 39.37 -4.79 9.33
N ARG A 220 40.57 -4.32 8.97
CA ARG A 220 40.83 -2.88 8.76
C ARG A 220 39.97 -2.30 7.64
N LEU A 221 39.84 -3.01 6.52
CA LEU A 221 38.99 -2.59 5.41
C LEU A 221 37.50 -2.63 5.78
N GLY A 222 37.09 -3.49 6.71
CA GLY A 222 35.73 -3.55 7.23
C GLY A 222 35.33 -2.29 8.00
N GLU A 223 36.23 -1.70 8.78
CA GLU A 223 36.01 -0.40 9.42
C GLU A 223 35.88 0.71 8.37
N VAL A 224 36.75 0.72 7.36
CA VAL A 224 36.66 1.68 6.24
C VAL A 224 35.36 1.50 5.46
N ALA A 225 34.91 0.25 5.26
CA ALA A 225 33.65 -0.05 4.60
C ALA A 225 32.46 0.50 5.41
N LYS A 226 32.49 0.36 6.74
CA LYS A 226 31.46 0.91 7.63
C LYS A 226 31.35 2.43 7.52
N GLU A 227 32.48 3.13 7.48
CA GLU A 227 32.54 4.58 7.26
C GLU A 227 32.04 4.99 5.86
N ALA A 228 32.26 4.15 4.84
CA ALA A 228 31.85 4.42 3.46
C ALA A 228 30.36 4.09 3.19
N ILE A 229 29.76 3.17 3.94
CA ILE A 229 28.39 2.69 3.72
C ILE A 229 27.36 3.78 3.95
N GLU A 230 27.45 4.55 5.03
CA GLU A 230 26.49 5.61 5.30
C GLU A 230 26.51 6.66 4.18
N PRO A 231 27.64 7.27 3.79
CA PRO A 231 27.72 8.16 2.64
C PRO A 231 27.29 7.52 1.32
N ALA A 232 27.56 6.23 1.11
CA ALA A 232 27.14 5.51 -0.10
C ALA A 232 25.62 5.32 -0.14
N LEU A 233 24.99 4.95 0.98
CA LEU A 233 23.54 4.90 1.10
C LEU A 233 22.96 6.28 0.84
N LEU A 234 23.49 7.34 1.47
CA LEU A 234 23.07 8.73 1.22
C LEU A 234 23.28 9.19 -0.24
N ARG A 235 24.27 8.65 -0.94
CA ARG A 235 24.52 8.93 -2.36
C ARG A 235 23.56 8.18 -3.28
N VAL A 236 23.22 6.93 -2.95
CA VAL A 236 22.23 6.10 -3.68
C VAL A 236 20.82 6.61 -3.43
N MET A 237 20.60 7.16 -2.25
CA MET A 237 19.35 7.75 -1.78
C MET A 237 19.43 9.27 -1.95
N GLY A 238 19.25 9.79 -3.17
CA GLY A 238 19.25 11.24 -3.41
C GLY A 238 18.38 12.03 -2.41
N ASP A 239 18.65 13.34 -2.29
CA ASP A 239 18.21 14.33 -1.27
C ASP A 239 16.87 14.11 -0.53
N ASP A 240 15.89 13.44 -1.13
CA ASP A 240 14.55 13.20 -0.58
C ASP A 240 14.47 12.21 0.59
N PHE A 241 15.42 11.27 0.72
CA PHE A 241 15.44 10.34 1.86
C PHE A 241 16.12 10.94 3.10
N LEU A 242 17.10 11.82 2.89
CA LEU A 242 17.82 12.52 3.97
C LEU A 242 16.90 13.40 4.81
N ASP A 243 15.93 14.08 4.19
CA ASP A 243 14.96 14.90 4.91
C ASP A 243 14.07 14.04 5.83
N LYS A 244 13.63 12.87 5.34
CA LYS A 244 12.81 11.93 6.11
C LYS A 244 13.60 11.23 7.23
N LEU A 245 14.88 10.94 7.00
CA LEU A 245 15.76 10.34 8.01
C LEU A 245 16.18 11.36 9.07
N LYS A 246 16.51 12.60 8.68
CA LYS A 246 16.79 13.70 9.61
C LYS A 246 15.57 13.99 10.48
N GLU A 247 14.37 14.03 9.90
CA GLU A 247 13.13 14.15 10.68
C GLU A 247 12.96 12.97 11.66
N ARG A 248 13.28 11.74 11.26
CA ARG A 248 13.17 10.56 12.14
C ARG A 248 14.21 10.57 13.26
N ILE A 249 15.45 10.96 12.98
CA ILE A 249 16.53 11.08 13.96
C ILE A 249 16.27 12.26 14.91
N GLN A 250 15.72 13.37 14.40
CA GLN A 250 15.32 14.52 15.22
C GLN A 250 14.19 14.12 16.17
N ARG A 251 13.16 13.41 15.66
CA ARG A 251 12.08 12.85 16.50
C ARG A 251 12.63 11.90 17.57
N LEU A 252 13.61 11.06 17.25
CA LEU A 252 14.24 10.14 18.21
C LEU A 252 15.14 10.85 19.25
N ARG A 253 15.65 12.04 18.93
CA ARG A 253 16.42 12.88 19.87
C ARG A 253 15.54 13.78 20.73
N GLU A 254 14.33 14.10 20.26
CA GLU A 254 13.41 15.01 20.92
C GLU A 254 12.33 14.31 21.75
N THR A 255 12.05 13.01 21.56
CA THR A 255 11.08 12.28 22.39
C THR A 255 11.73 11.60 23.59
N GLY A 256 12.06 12.41 24.60
CA GLY A 256 11.83 12.04 25.99
C GLY A 256 10.47 12.65 26.40
N ASP A 257 9.58 11.79 26.90
CA ASP A 257 8.18 12.04 27.30
C ASP A 257 7.09 12.18 26.21
N SER A 258 5.93 11.61 26.54
CA SER A 258 4.81 11.18 25.67
C SER A 258 3.69 12.25 25.51
N PRO A 259 2.42 11.93 25.12
CA PRO A 259 1.90 12.12 23.77
C PRO A 259 0.59 12.96 23.68
N ALA A 260 0.35 13.66 22.57
CA ALA A 260 -0.93 14.19 22.05
C ALA A 260 -0.58 15.06 20.81
N GLU A 261 -1.34 15.24 19.73
CA GLU A 261 -2.74 15.01 19.37
C GLU A 261 -2.80 15.04 17.83
N SER A 262 -3.84 14.45 17.25
CA SER A 262 -4.10 14.40 15.81
C SER A 262 -4.96 15.59 15.37
N THR A 263 -4.60 16.26 14.27
CA THR A 263 -5.49 17.22 13.59
C THR A 263 -5.78 16.80 12.15
N GLN A 264 -7.09 16.75 11.87
CA GLN A 264 -7.74 16.37 10.62
C GLN A 264 -7.75 17.54 9.63
N ASN A 265 -7.50 17.28 8.34
CA ASN A 265 -7.79 18.21 7.23
C ASN A 265 -8.56 17.48 6.13
N VAL A 266 -9.84 17.18 6.39
CA VAL A 266 -10.81 16.68 5.39
C VAL A 266 -11.95 17.69 5.32
N LEU A 267 -12.20 18.29 4.15
CA LEU A 267 -13.39 19.11 3.93
C LEU A 267 -14.61 18.19 3.68
N LYS A 268 -15.62 18.27 4.55
CA LYS A 268 -16.92 17.60 4.35
C LYS A 268 -17.72 18.24 3.20
N PRO A 269 -18.56 17.47 2.51
CA PRO A 269 -19.29 17.92 1.33
C PRO A 269 -20.60 18.60 1.74
N ASP A 270 -20.68 19.92 1.58
CA ASP A 270 -21.88 20.57 1.07
C ASP A 270 -21.65 22.07 0.84
N SER A 271 -21.69 22.47 -0.43
CA SER A 271 -22.32 23.71 -0.90
C SER A 271 -21.94 24.00 -2.36
N ALA A 272 -22.96 24.46 -3.10
CA ALA A 272 -22.92 25.13 -4.41
C ALA A 272 -22.86 24.27 -5.70
N LYS A 273 -24.08 24.05 -6.21
CA LYS A 273 -24.61 24.07 -7.59
C LYS A 273 -23.67 23.83 -8.80
N PRO A 274 -24.06 22.94 -9.74
CA PRO A 274 -23.38 22.77 -11.02
C PRO A 274 -23.72 23.95 -11.95
N PHE A 275 -22.74 24.40 -12.74
CA PHE A 275 -23.01 25.26 -13.89
C PHE A 275 -22.63 24.52 -15.18
N ASP A 276 -23.70 24.26 -15.92
CA ASP A 276 -23.93 23.98 -17.33
C ASP A 276 -23.15 22.90 -18.10
N GLU A 277 -23.93 21.85 -18.37
CA GLU A 277 -23.89 20.91 -19.48
C GLU A 277 -23.62 21.58 -20.84
N VAL A 278 -22.78 20.92 -21.65
CA VAL A 278 -22.97 20.92 -23.10
C VAL A 278 -23.55 19.55 -23.48
N LYS A 279 -24.81 19.57 -23.92
CA LYS A 279 -25.57 18.42 -24.41
C LYS A 279 -24.99 17.84 -25.70
N GLY A 280 -24.92 16.51 -25.74
CA GLY A 280 -24.87 15.68 -26.94
C GLY A 280 -25.22 14.24 -26.55
N SER A 281 -26.36 13.75 -27.08
CA SER A 281 -27.10 12.50 -26.76
C SER A 281 -26.27 11.21 -26.92
N SER A 282 -26.59 10.05 -26.35
CA SER A 282 -27.84 9.47 -25.82
C SER A 282 -27.54 8.26 -24.94
N GLY A 283 -28.27 8.14 -23.83
CA GLY A 283 -28.84 6.90 -23.27
C GLY A 283 -27.92 5.75 -22.88
N GLU A 284 -27.61 5.64 -21.59
CA GLU A 284 -27.87 4.45 -20.75
C GLU A 284 -27.44 4.75 -19.29
N GLU A 285 -28.24 4.27 -18.34
CA GLU A 285 -28.22 4.61 -16.92
C GLU A 285 -26.87 4.34 -16.23
N LYS A 286 -26.16 5.41 -15.85
CA LYS A 286 -24.99 5.29 -14.96
C LYS A 286 -25.44 5.34 -13.50
N GLN A 287 -25.31 4.19 -12.84
CA GLN A 287 -25.24 4.05 -11.39
C GLN A 287 -24.40 5.17 -10.78
N ARG A 288 -24.92 5.80 -9.71
CA ARG A 288 -24.16 6.72 -8.87
C ARG A 288 -23.06 5.90 -8.17
N MET A 289 -21.87 5.84 -8.78
CA MET A 289 -20.69 5.29 -8.12
C MET A 289 -20.34 6.19 -6.93
N ALA A 290 -20.29 5.61 -5.74
CA ALA A 290 -19.74 6.27 -4.58
C ALA A 290 -18.27 6.61 -4.87
N VAL A 291 -17.86 7.85 -4.58
CA VAL A 291 -16.48 8.30 -4.73
C VAL A 291 -15.73 7.82 -3.49
N GLU A 292 -14.99 6.71 -3.63
CA GLU A 292 -14.11 6.18 -2.59
C GLU A 292 -12.67 6.58 -2.88
N THR A 293 -12.09 7.38 -1.99
CA THR A 293 -10.70 7.83 -2.10
C THR A 293 -9.75 6.66 -1.80
N THR A 294 -8.96 6.29 -2.79
CA THR A 294 -8.06 5.13 -2.72
C THR A 294 -6.76 5.47 -1.98
N GLN A 295 -6.08 4.46 -1.43
CA GLN A 295 -4.76 4.64 -0.79
C GLN A 295 -3.72 5.20 -1.77
N GLU A 296 -3.78 4.81 -3.05
CA GLU A 296 -2.92 5.35 -4.11
C GLU A 296 -3.10 6.87 -4.28
N GLU A 297 -4.33 7.37 -4.18
CA GLU A 297 -4.61 8.81 -4.23
C GLU A 297 -4.15 9.55 -2.98
N LEU A 298 -4.22 8.92 -1.81
CA LEU A 298 -3.66 9.46 -0.57
C LEU A 298 -2.12 9.50 -0.60
N ASP A 299 -1.47 8.46 -1.11
CA ASP A 299 -0.01 8.39 -1.29
C ASP A 299 0.44 9.46 -2.30
N PHE A 300 -0.31 9.62 -3.39
CA PHE A 300 -0.11 10.66 -4.38
C PHE A 300 -0.24 12.06 -3.76
N PHE A 301 -1.28 12.30 -2.96
CA PHE A 301 -1.47 13.55 -2.24
C PHE A 301 -0.31 13.85 -1.29
N ALA A 302 0.15 12.85 -0.53
CA ALA A 302 1.25 13.01 0.40
C ALA A 302 2.55 13.44 -0.31
N LEU A 303 2.82 12.88 -1.49
CA LEU A 303 3.97 13.25 -2.32
C LEU A 303 3.88 14.68 -2.87
N ILE A 304 2.70 15.07 -3.38
CA ILE A 304 2.50 16.44 -3.88
C ILE A 304 2.61 17.46 -2.75
N ARG A 305 2.07 17.15 -1.57
CA ARG A 305 2.18 17.99 -0.38
C ARG A 305 3.65 18.18 0.02
N ASP A 306 4.46 17.13 -0.01
CA ASP A 306 5.90 17.18 0.28
C ASP A 306 6.66 18.03 -0.76
N ILE A 307 6.39 17.83 -2.06
CA ILE A 307 6.96 18.65 -3.13
C ILE A 307 6.64 20.14 -2.92
N CYS A 308 5.39 20.47 -2.59
CA CYS A 308 4.95 21.84 -2.34
C CYS A 308 5.62 22.45 -1.09
N ALA A 309 5.81 21.64 -0.04
CA ALA A 309 6.51 22.02 1.18
C ALA A 309 7.97 22.40 0.91
N LYS A 310 8.69 21.55 0.18
CA LYS A 310 10.09 21.80 -0.24
C LYS A 310 10.21 23.02 -1.16
N GLY A 311 9.17 23.31 -1.94
CA GLY A 311 9.04 24.53 -2.73
C GLY A 311 8.65 25.79 -1.95
N GLY A 312 8.61 25.74 -0.60
CA GLY A 312 8.33 26.89 0.25
C GLY A 312 6.85 27.22 0.45
N THR A 313 5.93 26.28 0.19
CA THR A 313 4.48 26.45 0.41
C THR A 313 4.05 25.72 1.68
N ASN A 314 3.19 26.33 2.51
CA ASN A 314 2.68 25.67 3.70
C ASN A 314 1.86 24.41 3.33
N PRO A 315 2.21 23.21 3.82
CA PRO A 315 1.50 21.97 3.55
C PRO A 315 -0.01 22.01 3.82
N GLU A 316 -0.44 22.77 4.83
CA GLU A 316 -1.86 22.88 5.21
C GLU A 316 -2.71 23.63 4.18
N GLU A 317 -2.06 24.40 3.30
CA GLU A 317 -2.73 25.13 2.22
C GLU A 317 -2.99 24.25 1.00
N ILE A 318 -2.46 23.03 0.97
CA ILE A 318 -2.66 22.08 -0.11
C ILE A 318 -3.87 21.20 0.24
N LEU A 319 -4.91 21.31 -0.56
CA LEU A 319 -6.17 20.61 -0.39
C LEU A 319 -6.31 19.52 -1.44
N TYR A 320 -7.03 18.44 -1.13
CA TYR A 320 -7.45 17.46 -2.13
C TYR A 320 -8.96 17.29 -2.16
N ARG A 321 -9.45 16.83 -3.31
CA ARG A 321 -10.84 16.41 -3.51
C ARG A 321 -10.87 15.27 -4.50
N ASP A 322 -11.51 14.19 -4.12
CA ASP A 322 -11.75 13.08 -5.02
C ASP A 322 -13.00 13.30 -5.88
N THR A 323 -12.98 12.79 -7.10
CA THR A 323 -14.09 12.86 -8.05
C THR A 323 -14.22 11.53 -8.79
N THR A 324 -15.37 11.28 -9.41
CA THR A 324 -15.60 10.04 -10.17
C THR A 324 -14.63 9.82 -11.35
N ALA A 325 -13.90 10.86 -11.78
CA ALA A 325 -13.02 10.81 -12.96
C ALA A 325 -11.54 11.05 -12.66
N TYR A 326 -11.23 11.81 -11.60
CA TYR A 326 -9.86 12.19 -11.24
C TYR A 326 -9.76 12.66 -9.79
N PHE A 327 -8.56 12.54 -9.24
CA PHE A 327 -8.22 13.06 -7.93
C PHE A 327 -7.62 14.48 -8.06
N ASN A 328 -8.26 15.47 -7.46
CA ASN A 328 -7.99 16.89 -7.66
C ASN A 328 -7.18 17.48 -6.51
N ILE A 329 -6.11 18.22 -6.80
CA ILE A 329 -5.29 18.93 -5.81
C ILE A 329 -5.37 20.44 -6.05
N SER A 330 -5.62 21.19 -4.96
CA SER A 330 -5.87 22.62 -4.98
C SER A 330 -5.09 23.39 -3.93
N TYR A 331 -4.91 24.69 -4.17
CA TYR A 331 -4.22 25.60 -3.26
C TYR A 331 -5.21 26.56 -2.58
N ARG A 332 -5.36 26.46 -1.25
CA ARG A 332 -6.24 27.23 -0.34
C ARG A 332 -7.75 27.17 -0.62
N LYS A 333 -8.18 27.13 -1.88
CA LYS A 333 -9.57 27.11 -2.32
C LYS A 333 -9.75 25.96 -3.33
N PRO A 334 -10.83 25.17 -3.28
CA PRO A 334 -11.08 24.08 -4.25
C PRO A 334 -11.13 24.52 -5.72
N THR A 335 -11.41 25.80 -5.98
CA THR A 335 -11.43 26.40 -7.32
C THR A 335 -10.02 26.67 -7.88
N LYS A 336 -9.01 26.77 -7.01
CA LYS A 336 -7.61 26.98 -7.39
C LYS A 336 -6.88 25.63 -7.48
N TRP A 337 -7.40 24.75 -8.32
CA TRP A 337 -6.73 23.48 -8.61
C TRP A 337 -5.47 23.71 -9.45
N PHE A 338 -4.42 22.94 -9.19
CA PHE A 338 -3.17 23.01 -9.94
C PHE A 338 -2.69 21.66 -10.44
N LEU A 339 -3.28 20.57 -9.97
CA LEU A 339 -2.91 19.24 -10.42
C LEU A 339 -4.10 18.28 -10.33
N ARG A 340 -4.29 17.47 -11.37
CA ARG A 340 -5.32 16.41 -11.40
C ARG A 340 -4.68 15.08 -11.75
N PHE A 341 -4.98 14.05 -10.98
CA PHE A 341 -4.47 12.71 -11.17
C PHE A 341 -5.55 11.77 -11.68
N PHE A 342 -5.26 11.10 -12.78
CA PHE A 342 -6.14 10.13 -13.41
C PHE A 342 -5.58 8.73 -13.13
N SER A 343 -5.96 8.18 -11.97
CA SER A 343 -5.58 6.84 -11.48
C SER A 343 -6.26 5.72 -12.27
N ASN A 344 -7.53 5.90 -12.62
CA ASN A 344 -8.40 4.89 -13.23
C ASN A 344 -8.34 4.82 -14.78
N ALA A 345 -7.50 5.63 -15.42
CA ALA A 345 -7.33 5.60 -16.87
C ALA A 345 -6.41 4.44 -17.31
N LYS A 346 -6.57 3.94 -18.55
CA LYS A 346 -5.71 2.88 -19.15
C LYS A 346 -4.20 3.16 -19.01
N ARG A 347 -3.83 4.43 -18.99
CA ARG A 347 -2.51 4.92 -18.60
C ARG A 347 -2.68 5.97 -17.53
N LYS A 348 -2.01 5.80 -16.39
CA LYS A 348 -2.02 6.80 -15.31
C LYS A 348 -1.45 8.11 -15.84
N SER A 349 -2.05 9.22 -15.46
CA SER A 349 -1.57 10.52 -15.92
C SER A 349 -1.87 11.64 -14.94
N VAL A 350 -1.07 12.70 -15.03
CA VAL A 350 -1.33 13.97 -14.33
C VAL A 350 -1.59 15.07 -15.35
N VAL A 351 -2.53 15.95 -15.01
CA VAL A 351 -2.88 17.11 -15.82
C VAL A 351 -2.60 18.38 -15.05
N THR A 352 -2.00 19.37 -15.73
CA THR A 352 -1.57 20.64 -15.13
C THR A 352 -1.99 21.84 -15.98
N TRP A 353 -1.84 23.04 -15.42
CA TRP A 353 -2.03 24.31 -16.13
C TRP A 353 -0.78 24.79 -16.87
N VAL A 354 0.30 24.00 -16.88
CA VAL A 354 1.52 24.33 -17.64
C VAL A 354 1.31 23.91 -19.10
N PRO A 355 1.53 24.79 -20.10
CA PRO A 355 1.44 24.42 -21.51
C PRO A 355 2.34 23.22 -21.86
N ALA A 356 1.90 22.33 -22.76
CA ALA A 356 2.65 21.10 -23.06
C ALA A 356 4.07 21.35 -23.58
N ALA A 357 4.30 22.45 -24.31
CA ALA A 357 5.63 22.85 -24.77
C ALA A 357 6.57 23.21 -23.59
N GLU A 358 6.06 23.91 -22.58
CA GLU A 358 6.82 24.25 -21.36
C GLU A 358 7.01 23.01 -20.49
N ALA A 359 5.99 22.17 -20.36
CA ALA A 359 6.09 20.91 -19.63
C ALA A 359 7.21 20.00 -20.17
N LYS A 360 7.35 19.89 -21.50
CA LYS A 360 8.45 19.15 -22.16
C LYS A 360 9.85 19.67 -21.86
N GLN A 361 9.98 20.95 -21.49
CA GLN A 361 11.26 21.54 -21.09
C GLN A 361 11.56 21.29 -19.62
N LEU A 362 10.52 21.27 -18.77
CA LEU A 362 10.66 21.09 -17.32
C LEU A 362 10.91 19.64 -16.92
N VAL A 363 10.42 18.67 -17.70
CA VAL A 363 10.57 17.25 -17.40
C VAL A 363 10.98 16.47 -18.66
N SER A 364 12.03 15.67 -18.54
CA SER A 364 12.57 14.82 -19.61
C SER A 364 12.28 13.34 -19.33
N GLY A 365 12.17 12.54 -20.39
CA GLY A 365 11.92 11.09 -20.27
C GLY A 365 10.46 10.69 -20.04
N PHE A 366 9.51 11.62 -20.13
CA PHE A 366 8.08 11.35 -20.01
C PHE A 366 7.34 11.59 -21.34
N VAL A 367 6.25 10.83 -21.54
CA VAL A 367 5.33 11.09 -22.66
C VAL A 367 4.39 12.22 -22.24
N ILE A 368 4.44 13.34 -22.99
CA ILE A 368 3.67 14.55 -22.71
C ILE A 368 2.85 14.96 -23.93
N GLU A 369 1.56 15.16 -23.71
CA GLU A 369 0.57 15.55 -24.71
C GLU A 369 -0.20 16.80 -24.25
N ASP A 370 -0.86 17.47 -25.19
CA ASP A 370 -1.83 18.50 -24.85
C ASP A 370 -3.04 17.85 -24.16
N ALA A 371 -3.45 18.44 -23.03
CA ALA A 371 -4.66 17.97 -22.36
C ALA A 371 -5.91 18.50 -23.09
N PRO A 372 -7.05 17.78 -23.04
CA PRO A 372 -8.32 18.32 -23.52
C PRO A 372 -8.60 19.66 -22.83
N ALA A 373 -9.03 20.67 -23.58
CA ALA A 373 -9.18 22.06 -23.08
C ALA A 373 -10.04 22.20 -21.83
N ALA A 374 -10.99 21.28 -21.59
CA ALA A 374 -11.83 21.24 -20.40
C ALA A 374 -11.12 20.72 -19.13
N LEU A 375 -9.98 20.04 -19.27
CA LEU A 375 -9.31 19.32 -18.19
C LEU A 375 -7.98 19.96 -17.74
N GLY A 376 -7.30 20.70 -18.61
CA GLY A 376 -6.03 21.40 -18.35
C GLY A 376 -5.28 21.72 -19.65
N LEU A 377 -3.99 22.05 -19.56
CA LEU A 377 -3.16 22.38 -20.74
C LEU A 377 -2.14 21.29 -21.12
N SER A 378 -1.59 20.56 -20.14
CA SER A 378 -0.68 19.45 -20.41
C SER A 378 -1.10 18.19 -19.67
N ARG A 379 -0.85 17.04 -20.29
CA ARG A 379 -1.01 15.71 -19.71
C ARG A 379 0.31 14.97 -19.76
N VAL A 380 0.75 14.45 -18.61
CA VAL A 380 1.97 13.65 -18.47
C VAL A 380 1.59 12.24 -18.03
N TYR A 381 2.03 11.23 -18.77
CA TYR A 381 1.75 9.84 -18.43
C TYR A 381 2.77 9.28 -17.44
N LEU A 382 2.28 8.47 -16.51
CA LEU A 382 3.05 7.84 -15.43
C LEU A 382 2.92 6.32 -15.55
N GLU A 383 4.00 5.61 -15.24
CA GLU A 383 3.99 4.15 -15.05
C GLU A 383 3.66 3.79 -13.59
N ASN A 384 4.13 4.61 -12.64
CA ASN A 384 3.86 4.46 -11.22
C ASN A 384 3.90 5.82 -10.50
N ILE A 385 3.34 5.89 -9.30
CA ILE A 385 3.24 7.12 -8.49
C ILE A 385 4.62 7.68 -8.13
N ALA A 386 5.64 6.83 -7.92
CA ALA A 386 6.97 7.28 -7.49
C ALA A 386 7.63 8.22 -8.50
N GLN A 387 7.25 8.14 -9.79
CA GLN A 387 7.69 9.05 -10.84
C GLN A 387 7.24 10.51 -10.64
N ILE A 388 6.27 10.80 -9.75
CA ILE A 388 5.82 12.17 -9.49
C ILE A 388 6.94 13.08 -8.96
N TRP A 389 7.95 12.52 -8.29
CA TRP A 389 9.14 13.24 -7.86
C TRP A 389 9.95 13.81 -9.02
N ALA A 390 10.06 13.06 -10.12
CA ALA A 390 10.71 13.54 -11.33
C ALA A 390 9.93 14.68 -11.98
N LEU A 391 8.64 14.86 -11.61
CA LEU A 391 7.80 15.97 -12.06
C LEU A 391 7.82 17.19 -11.12
N LYS A 392 8.69 17.23 -10.10
CA LYS A 392 8.71 18.32 -9.10
C LYS A 392 8.70 19.73 -9.70
N ALA A 393 9.49 19.96 -10.75
CA ALA A 393 9.58 21.27 -11.42
C ALA A 393 8.24 21.64 -12.08
N LEU A 394 7.58 20.68 -12.72
CA LEU A 394 6.27 20.85 -13.33
C LEU A 394 5.16 21.11 -12.28
N VAL A 395 5.19 20.36 -11.16
CA VAL A 395 4.23 20.51 -10.05
C VAL A 395 4.34 21.90 -9.44
N LEU A 396 5.55 22.34 -9.10
CA LEU A 396 5.79 23.68 -8.53
C LEU A 396 5.40 24.78 -9.51
N ARG A 397 5.74 24.62 -10.79
CA ARG A 397 5.34 25.57 -11.83
C ARG A 397 3.82 25.69 -11.97
N SER A 398 3.10 24.57 -11.95
CA SER A 398 1.63 24.58 -11.99
C SER A 398 1.03 25.23 -10.75
N LEU A 399 1.62 24.99 -9.57
CA LEU A 399 1.22 25.64 -8.32
C LEU A 399 1.41 27.16 -8.40
N GLU A 400 2.53 27.66 -8.91
CA GLU A 400 2.76 29.09 -9.13
C GLU A 400 1.67 29.71 -10.02
N LEU A 401 1.34 29.08 -11.15
CA LEU A 401 0.28 29.56 -12.05
C LEU A 401 -1.08 29.64 -11.34
N SER A 402 -1.37 28.70 -10.43
CA SER A 402 -2.61 28.71 -9.65
C SER A 402 -2.65 29.82 -8.58
N LYS A 403 -1.47 30.25 -8.07
CA LYS A 403 -1.34 31.38 -7.13
C LYS A 403 -1.61 32.72 -7.84
N VAL A 404 -1.07 32.87 -9.06
CA VAL A 404 -1.10 34.11 -9.85
C VAL A 404 -2.46 34.37 -10.54
N SER A 405 -3.36 33.38 -10.59
CA SER A 405 -4.69 33.54 -11.18
C SER A 405 -5.63 34.40 -10.30
N LYS A 406 -5.46 35.73 -10.46
CA LYS A 406 -6.24 36.94 -10.08
C LYS A 406 -7.07 36.95 -8.78
N GLU A 407 -6.56 37.66 -7.77
CA GLU A 407 -7.34 38.51 -6.86
C GLU A 407 -7.10 40.02 -7.12
N ASP A 408 -6.28 40.40 -8.12
CA ASP A 408 -6.08 41.80 -8.54
C ASP A 408 -6.56 42.03 -9.98
N ALA A 409 -7.86 42.28 -10.14
CA ALA A 409 -8.38 43.06 -11.26
C ALA A 409 -9.11 44.28 -10.66
N PRO A 410 -8.74 45.53 -11.05
CA PRO A 410 -9.45 46.71 -10.61
C PRO A 410 -10.92 46.64 -11.05
N GLY A 411 -11.76 47.23 -10.21
CA GLY A 411 -13.22 47.18 -10.29
C GLY A 411 -13.83 47.65 -11.61
N GLU A 412 -15.12 47.33 -11.72
CA GLU A 412 -16.14 48.02 -12.51
C GLU A 412 -15.60 48.85 -13.67
N VAL A 413 -15.56 48.24 -14.86
CA VAL A 413 -15.79 49.04 -16.06
C VAL A 413 -17.25 49.46 -16.00
N ALA A 414 -17.45 50.70 -15.54
CA ALA A 414 -18.72 51.39 -15.54
C ALA A 414 -19.45 51.17 -16.87
N ALA A 415 -20.71 50.77 -16.78
CA ALA A 415 -21.63 50.73 -17.89
C ALA A 415 -21.72 52.13 -18.52
N LEU A 416 -21.21 52.26 -19.75
CA LEU A 416 -21.57 53.36 -20.63
C LEU A 416 -23.05 53.18 -21.03
N PRO A 417 -23.92 54.17 -20.85
CA PRO A 417 -25.32 54.05 -21.22
C PRO A 417 -25.46 53.96 -22.74
N ALA A 418 -26.18 52.94 -23.21
CA ALA A 418 -26.62 52.85 -24.58
C ALA A 418 -27.62 53.99 -24.87
N SER A 419 -27.19 54.95 -25.69
CA SER A 419 -28.10 55.88 -26.37
C SER A 419 -28.54 55.30 -27.71
N PRO A 420 -29.79 55.52 -28.13
CA PRO A 420 -30.42 54.79 -29.23
C PRO A 420 -29.93 55.28 -30.60
N LEU A 421 -29.53 54.37 -31.47
CA LEU A 421 -29.33 54.66 -32.89
C LEU A 421 -30.70 54.82 -33.56
N LYS A 422 -30.96 56.04 -34.01
CA LYS A 422 -32.02 56.39 -34.94
C LYS A 422 -31.78 55.71 -36.29
N GLU A 423 -32.80 55.03 -36.78
CA GLU A 423 -33.02 54.85 -38.22
C GLU A 423 -33.12 56.22 -38.88
N VAL A 424 -32.33 56.45 -39.94
CA VAL A 424 -32.69 57.38 -41.02
C VAL A 424 -32.37 56.68 -42.34
N ALA A 425 -33.39 56.69 -43.19
CA ALA A 425 -33.53 56.04 -44.48
C ALA A 425 -32.60 56.62 -45.59
N PRO A 426 -32.58 56.02 -46.80
CA PRO A 426 -31.54 56.22 -47.80
C PRO A 426 -31.82 57.41 -48.73
N VAL A 427 -30.77 57.99 -49.30
CA VAL A 427 -30.78 58.72 -50.58
C VAL A 427 -29.51 58.38 -51.35
#